data_AF-A0A850P9H1-F1
#
_entry.id   AF-A0A850P9H1-F1
#
_cell.length_a   1.000
_cell.length_b   1.000
_cell.length_c   1.000
_cell.angle_alpha   90.00
_cell.angle_beta   90.00
_cell.angle_gamma   90.00
#
_symmetry.space_group_name_H-M   'P 1'
#
loop_
_entity.id
_entity.type
_entity.pdbx_description
1 polymer ?
#
loop_
_entity_poly.entity_id
_entity_poly.type
_entity_poly.pdbx_seq_one_letter_code
_entity_poly.pdbx_strand_id
1 'polypeptide(L)' 'MLNTPRALRGMVTSPHHLASQAGLSVLQDGGTALEAAVATAAALASVYPHMTGIGGDGFWLVLWPDGRSEVIDA' A
#
# COMPACT_ATOMS: atom_id res chain seq x y z
N MET A 1 26.17 6.66 4.03
CA MET A 1 25.51 7.00 2.75
C MET A 1 24.09 6.46 2.82
N LEU A 2 23.07 7.33 2.76
CA LEU A 2 21.68 6.89 2.69
C LEU A 2 21.35 6.67 1.21
N ASN A 3 21.16 5.41 0.81
CA ASN A 3 20.68 5.06 -0.53
C ASN A 3 19.15 5.15 -0.53
N THR A 4 18.61 6.33 -0.86
CA THR A 4 17.16 6.54 -0.95
C THR A 4 16.62 5.91 -2.24
N PRO A 5 15.69 4.95 -2.17
CA PRO A 5 15.03 4.40 -3.35
C PRO A 5 14.29 5.48 -4.13
N ARG A 6 14.34 5.42 -5.47
CA ARG A 6 13.66 6.35 -6.38
C ARG A 6 12.86 5.57 -7.42
N ALA A 7 11.71 6.11 -7.83
CA ALA A 7 10.87 5.56 -8.89
C ALA A 7 10.23 6.70 -9.73
N LEU A 8 9.95 6.42 -11.00
CA LEU A 8 9.40 7.42 -11.94
C LEU A 8 7.89 7.30 -12.18
N ARG A 9 7.27 6.15 -11.84
CA ARG A 9 5.86 5.86 -12.15
C ARG A 9 5.02 5.67 -10.88
N GLY A 10 5.48 4.80 -9.99
CA GLY A 10 4.84 4.52 -8.71
C GLY A 10 5.79 3.81 -7.76
N MET A 11 5.46 3.83 -6.47
CA MET A 11 6.24 3.20 -5.42
C MET A 11 5.28 2.64 -4.36
N VAL A 12 5.58 1.44 -3.86
CA VAL A 12 4.88 0.84 -2.72
C VAL A 12 5.91 0.53 -1.64
N THR A 13 5.61 0.95 -0.42
CA THR A 13 6.43 0.69 0.76
C THR A 13 5.58 0.04 1.84
N SER A 14 6.15 -0.93 2.55
CA SER A 14 5.46 -1.71 3.59
C SER A 14 6.51 -2.37 4.50
N PRO A 15 6.12 -2.84 5.70
CA PRO A 15 7.06 -3.51 6.63
C PRO A 15 7.52 -4.88 6.14
N HIS A 16 6.93 -5.45 5.07
CA HIS A 16 7.30 -6.75 4.54
C HIS A 16 7.46 -6.72 3.02
N HIS A 17 8.65 -7.10 2.52
CA HIS A 17 8.98 -7.01 1.09
C HIS A 17 7.97 -7.71 0.15
N LEU A 18 7.43 -8.88 0.51
CA LEU A 18 6.36 -9.53 -0.29
C LEU A 18 5.07 -8.71 -0.39
N ALA A 19 4.71 -7.95 0.64
CA ALA A 19 3.54 -7.07 0.58
C ALA A 19 3.81 -5.85 -0.32
N SER A 20 5.01 -5.28 -0.23
CA SER A 20 5.45 -4.24 -1.18
C SER A 20 5.43 -4.74 -2.63
N GLN A 21 5.84 -5.99 -2.88
CA GLN A 21 5.79 -6.61 -4.20
C GLN A 21 4.36 -6.84 -4.68
N ALA A 22 3.44 -7.27 -3.80
CA ALA A 22 2.03 -7.45 -4.14
C ALA A 22 1.39 -6.14 -4.63
N GLY A 23 1.56 -5.04 -3.88
CA GLY A 23 1.09 -3.73 -4.31
C GLY A 23 1.79 -3.24 -5.58
N LEU A 24 3.10 -3.48 -5.72
CA LEU A 24 3.84 -3.10 -6.92
C LEU A 24 3.34 -3.84 -8.17
N SER A 25 2.98 -5.13 -8.06
CA SER A 25 2.39 -5.90 -9.16
C SER A 25 1.11 -5.25 -9.66
N VAL A 26 0.23 -4.82 -8.75
CA VAL A 26 -1.01 -4.11 -9.13
C VAL A 26 -0.73 -2.81 -9.88
N LEU A 27 0.26 -2.02 -9.45
CA LEU A 27 0.68 -0.83 -10.18
C LEU A 27 1.27 -1.15 -11.56
N GLN A 28 2.03 -2.25 -11.68
CA GLN A 28 2.58 -2.71 -12.95
C GLN A 28 1.50 -3.17 -13.93
N ASP A 29 0.42 -3.75 -13.41
CA ASP A 29 -0.76 -4.17 -14.17
C ASP A 29 -1.68 -2.99 -14.54
N GLY A 30 -1.30 -1.75 -14.18
CA GLY A 30 -2.04 -0.53 -14.52
C GLY A 30 -3.11 -0.13 -13.49
N GLY A 31 -3.12 -0.77 -12.33
CA GLY A 31 -4.00 -0.43 -11.21
C GLY A 31 -3.66 0.91 -10.55
N THR A 32 -4.61 1.39 -9.76
CA THR A 32 -4.54 2.64 -9.02
C THR A 32 -3.76 2.51 -7.70
N ALA A 33 -3.43 3.63 -7.08
CA ALA A 33 -2.80 3.66 -5.76
C ALA A 33 -3.66 2.99 -4.67
N LEU A 34 -4.99 3.14 -4.75
CA LEU A 34 -5.92 2.50 -3.81
C LEU A 34 -5.96 0.98 -3.98
N GLU A 35 -6.02 0.48 -5.22
CA GLU A 35 -5.97 -0.97 -5.48
C GLU A 35 -4.65 -1.59 -5.02
N ALA A 36 -3.52 -0.90 -5.25
CA ALA A 36 -2.21 -1.32 -4.77
C ALA A 36 -2.14 -1.32 -3.24
N ALA A 37 -2.77 -0.35 -2.56
CA ALA A 37 -2.84 -0.31 -1.10
C ALA A 37 -3.67 -1.48 -0.53
N VAL A 38 -4.83 -1.78 -1.13
CA VAL A 38 -5.67 -2.94 -0.77
C VAL A 38 -4.88 -4.24 -0.92
N ALA A 39 -4.19 -4.45 -2.05
CA ALA A 39 -3.37 -5.64 -2.28
C ALA A 39 -2.21 -5.77 -1.28
N THR A 40 -1.58 -4.64 -0.95
CA THR A 40 -0.52 -4.58 0.07
C THR A 40 -1.05 -4.99 1.44
N ALA A 41 -2.19 -4.44 1.87
CA ALA A 41 -2.82 -4.76 3.15
C ALA A 41 -3.27 -6.23 3.23
N ALA A 42 -3.87 -6.76 2.16
CA ALA A 42 -4.26 -8.17 2.07
C ALA A 42 -3.04 -9.10 2.17
N ALA A 43 -1.93 -8.75 1.51
CA ALA A 43 -0.68 -9.50 1.64
C ALA A 43 -0.11 -9.42 3.06
N LEU A 44 -0.11 -8.24 3.70
CA LEU A 44 0.31 -8.06 5.09
C LEU A 44 -0.48 -8.94 6.06
N ALA A 45 -1.79 -9.12 5.84
CA ALA A 45 -2.60 -10.01 6.66
C ALA A 45 -2.10 -11.47 6.66
N SER A 46 -1.33 -11.87 5.63
CA SER A 46 -0.72 -13.20 5.52
C SER A 46 0.74 -13.22 6.00
N VAL A 47 1.55 -12.26 5.55
CA VAL A 47 3.02 -12.27 5.75
C VAL A 47 3.48 -11.46 6.95
N TYR A 48 2.60 -10.66 7.55
CA TYR A 48 2.86 -9.82 8.71
C TYR A 48 1.68 -9.85 9.73
N PRO A 49 1.20 -11.06 10.12
CA PRO A 49 -0.09 -11.26 10.79
C PRO A 49 -0.14 -10.77 12.24
N HIS A 50 1.01 -10.56 12.88
CA HIS A 50 1.07 -10.03 14.26
C HIS A 50 0.75 -8.53 14.35
N MET A 51 0.63 -7.85 13.21
CA MET A 51 0.39 -6.40 13.12
C MET A 51 -0.73 -6.02 12.16
N THR A 52 -1.07 -6.87 11.19
CA THR A 52 -2.14 -6.60 10.23
C THR A 52 -2.98 -7.85 10.06
N GLY A 53 -4.31 -7.73 10.12
CA GLY A 53 -5.22 -8.87 10.00
C GLY A 53 -6.61 -8.43 9.55
N ILE A 54 -7.36 -9.37 8.97
CA ILE A 54 -8.68 -9.09 8.35
C ILE A 54 -9.74 -8.65 9.38
N GLY A 55 -9.62 -9.09 10.63
CA GLY A 55 -10.53 -8.73 11.72
C GLY A 55 -10.05 -7.57 12.60
N GLY A 56 -9.06 -6.80 12.15
CA GLY A 56 -8.52 -5.63 12.87
C GLY A 56 -9.24 -4.33 12.52
N ASP A 57 -8.50 -3.23 12.62
CA ASP A 57 -8.92 -1.87 12.24
C ASP A 57 -8.12 -1.36 11.02
N GLY A 58 -8.54 -0.22 10.46
CA GLY A 58 -7.80 0.46 9.40
C GLY A 58 -8.10 1.96 9.29
N PHE A 59 -7.02 2.76 9.26
CA PHE A 59 -7.08 4.19 8.96
C PHE A 59 -6.32 4.50 7.69
N TRP A 60 -7.01 4.99 6.65
CA TRP A 60 -6.40 5.29 5.36
C TRP A 60 -6.48 6.78 5.06
N LEU A 61 -5.36 7.35 4.64
CA LEU A 61 -5.27 8.72 4.16
C LEU A 61 -5.11 8.68 2.64
N VAL A 62 -6.07 9.27 1.93
CA VAL A 62 -6.11 9.28 0.47
C VAL A 62 -5.96 10.71 -0.01
N LEU A 63 -5.02 10.93 -0.94
CA LEU A 63 -4.89 12.18 -1.69
C LEU A 63 -5.29 11.90 -3.14
N TRP A 64 -6.34 12.57 -3.58
CA TRP A 64 -6.86 12.47 -4.93
C TRP A 64 -6.06 13.34 -5.91
N PRO A 65 -6.05 13.02 -7.22
CA PRO A 65 -5.32 13.80 -8.23
C PRO A 65 -5.74 15.27 -8.34
N ASP A 66 -6.97 15.60 -7.93
CA ASP A 66 -7.51 16.97 -7.89
C ASP A 66 -7.09 17.76 -6.63
N GLY A 67 -6.28 17.16 -5.76
CA GLY A 67 -5.79 17.76 -4.53
C GLY A 67 -6.70 17.59 -3.31
N ARG A 68 -7.87 16.95 -3.48
CA ARG A 68 -8.75 16.63 -2.35
C ARG A 68 -8.12 15.54 -1.49
N SER A 69 -8.20 15.70 -0.17
CA SER A 69 -7.83 14.64 0.79
C SER A 69 -9.08 14.01 1.40
N GLU A 70 -8.99 12.72 1.71
CA GLU A 70 -10.05 11.93 2.33
C GLU A 70 -9.44 10.98 3.36
N VAL A 71 -10.20 10.73 4.43
CA VAL A 71 -9.84 9.78 5.48
C VAL A 71 -10.90 8.69 5.52
N ILE A 72 -10.46 7.45 5.53
CA ILE A 72 -11.31 6.28 5.73
C ILE A 72 -10.95 5.68 7.09
N ASP A 73 -11.96 5.46 7.92
CA ASP A 73 -11.90 4.82 9.24
C ASP A 73 -12.81 3.58 9.19
N ALA A 74 -12.24 2.41 9.44
CA ALA A 74 -12.88 1.10 9.24
C ALA A 74 -12.53 0.12 10.37
#